data_AF-A0A8H5NKR5-F1
#
_entry.id   AF-A0A8H5NKR5-F1
#
_cell.length_a   1.000
_cell.length_b   1.000
_cell.length_c   1.000
_cell.angle_alpha   90.00
_cell.angle_beta   90.00
_cell.angle_gamma   90.00
#
_symmetry.space_group_name_H-M   'P 1'
#
loop_
_entity.id
_entity.type
_entity.pdbx_description
1 polymer ?
#
loop_
_entity_poly.entity_id
_entity_poly.type
_entity_poly.pdbx_seq_one_letter_code
_entity_poly.pdbx_strand_id
1 'polypeptide(L)'
;MSGFEVAGIVLGALPLLISALSAYKANKSTISVWKKYRGLLDDLIHELKTHKTLYYLNILSLLREARVPEVLRYSDPTEEQCLQILEGSRAGAHVDDFLGHLYPQFLEILQRYKTDLKEVASGLSNISRPKNASALAET
;
A
#
# COMPACT_ATOMS: atom_id res chain seq x y z
N MET A 1 5.02 19.32 -5.02
CA MET A 1 4.38 18.10 -4.48
C MET A 1 4.06 18.39 -3.02
N SER A 2 2.78 18.36 -2.64
CA SER A 2 2.29 18.76 -1.29
C SER A 2 2.63 17.75 -0.18
N GLY A 3 3.37 16.69 -0.50
CA GLY A 3 3.60 15.54 0.38
C GLY A 3 2.40 14.57 0.43
N PHE A 4 1.17 15.08 0.26
CA PHE A 4 -0.05 14.31 0.36
C PHE A 4 -0.27 13.28 -0.76
N GLU A 5 0.33 13.47 -1.94
CA GLU A 5 0.27 12.50 -3.06
C GLU A 5 0.79 11.11 -2.66
N VAL A 6 1.65 11.05 -1.62
CA VAL A 6 2.12 9.80 -1.02
C VAL A 6 0.95 8.94 -0.54
N ALA A 7 -0.14 9.57 -0.11
CA ALA A 7 -1.31 8.85 0.35
C ALA A 7 -1.93 8.00 -0.77
N GLY A 8 -1.98 8.53 -2.00
CA GLY A 8 -2.42 7.80 -3.19
C GLY A 8 -1.45 6.69 -3.57
N ILE A 9 -0.14 6.94 -3.49
CA ILE A 9 0.89 5.92 -3.75
C ILE A 9 0.70 4.71 -2.81
N VAL A 10 0.48 4.95 -1.52
CA VAL A 10 0.25 3.89 -0.54
C VAL A 10 -1.03 3.12 -0.87
N LEU A 11 -2.15 3.82 -1.14
CA LEU A 11 -3.43 3.20 -1.47
C LEU A 11 -3.32 2.31 -2.71
N GLY A 12 -2.63 2.78 -3.75
CA GLY A 12 -2.42 2.05 -4.99
C GLY A 12 -1.42 0.89 -4.89
N ALA A 13 -0.42 0.97 -4.01
CA ALA A 13 0.59 -0.07 -3.85
C ALA A 13 0.06 -1.32 -3.11
N LEU A 14 -0.82 -1.15 -2.13
CA LEU A 14 -1.39 -2.24 -1.33
C LEU A 14 -2.06 -3.36 -2.15
N PRO A 15 -3.00 -3.08 -3.08
CA PRO A 15 -3.62 -4.14 -3.88
C PRO A 15 -2.63 -4.86 -4.79
N LEU A 16 -1.61 -4.16 -5.30
CA LEU A 16 -0.55 -4.76 -6.12
C LEU A 16 0.30 -5.73 -5.30
N LEU A 17 0.69 -5.35 -4.08
CA LEU A 17 1.46 -6.21 -3.17
C LEU A 17 0.68 -7.43 -2.74
N ILE A 18 -0.60 -7.28 -2.38
CA ILE A 18 -1.49 -8.39 -2.04
C ILE A 18 -1.59 -9.37 -3.21
N SER A 19 -1.75 -8.86 -4.43
CA SER A 19 -1.84 -9.69 -5.63
C SER A 19 -0.53 -10.43 -5.91
N ALA A 20 0.61 -9.74 -5.80
CA ALA A 20 1.92 -10.34 -5.99
C ALA A 20 2.23 -11.43 -4.94
N LEU A 21 1.94 -11.19 -3.67
CA LEU A 21 2.09 -12.18 -2.58
C LEU A 21 1.16 -13.38 -2.77
N SER A 22 -0.07 -13.15 -3.24
CA SER A 22 -1.04 -14.22 -3.51
C SER A 22 -0.58 -15.10 -4.68
N ALA A 23 -0.12 -14.49 -5.77
CA ALA A 23 0.46 -15.22 -6.91
C ALA A 23 1.72 -16.01 -6.49
N TYR A 24 2.55 -15.38 -5.65
CA TYR A 24 3.74 -15.99 -5.09
C TYR A 24 3.41 -17.25 -4.27
N LYS A 25 2.41 -17.17 -3.39
CA LYS A 25 1.89 -18.29 -2.59
C LYS A 25 1.43 -19.44 -3.49
N ALA A 26 0.68 -19.14 -4.55
CA ALA A 26 0.14 -20.14 -5.45
C ALA A 26 1.26 -20.94 -6.15
N ASN A 27 2.28 -20.25 -6.68
CA ASN A 27 3.36 -20.86 -7.45
C ASN A 27 4.37 -21.67 -6.63
N LYS A 28 4.55 -21.40 -5.33
CA LYS A 28 5.53 -22.10 -4.48
C LYS A 28 4.94 -23.07 -3.45
N SER A 29 3.62 -23.27 -3.49
CA SER A 29 2.90 -24.17 -2.56
C SER A 29 3.35 -25.65 -2.62
N THR A 30 4.11 -26.04 -3.64
CA THR A 30 4.56 -27.43 -3.91
C THR A 30 5.88 -27.81 -3.22
N ILE A 31 6.66 -26.87 -2.69
CA ILE A 31 7.98 -27.15 -2.11
C ILE A 31 7.87 -27.33 -0.59
N SER A 32 8.40 -28.43 -0.03
CA SER A 32 8.24 -28.80 1.41
C SER A 32 8.64 -27.69 2.40
N VAL A 33 9.72 -26.94 2.11
CA VAL A 33 10.17 -25.79 2.92
C VAL A 33 9.09 -24.69 3.00
N TRP A 34 8.26 -24.55 1.97
CA TRP A 34 7.19 -23.55 1.91
C TRP A 34 6.00 -23.89 2.80
N LYS A 35 5.77 -25.15 3.15
CA LYS A 35 4.73 -25.51 4.13
C LYS A 35 4.98 -24.86 5.50
N LYS A 36 6.25 -24.71 5.90
CA LYS A 36 6.62 -24.09 7.19
C LYS A 36 6.36 -22.58 7.21
N TYR A 37 6.55 -21.89 6.08
CA TYR A 37 6.38 -20.43 5.98
C TYR A 37 5.02 -20.01 5.40
N ARG A 38 4.18 -20.97 5.01
CA ARG A 38 2.85 -20.70 4.45
C ARG A 38 1.95 -19.95 5.43
N GLY A 39 2.02 -20.28 6.73
CA GLY A 39 1.27 -19.56 7.76
C GLY A 39 1.66 -18.08 7.81
N LEU A 40 2.96 -17.78 7.89
CA LEU A 40 3.44 -16.39 7.92
C LEU A 40 3.07 -15.59 6.65
N LEU A 41 3.06 -16.23 5.48
CA LEU A 41 2.64 -15.58 4.25
C LEU A 41 1.12 -15.33 4.23
N ASP A 42 0.33 -16.24 4.81
CA ASP A 42 -1.12 -16.10 4.95
C ASP A 42 -1.47 -14.98 5.92
N ASP A 43 -0.77 -14.92 7.05
CA ASP A 43 -0.87 -13.85 8.04
C ASP A 43 -0.50 -12.51 7.41
N LEU A 44 0.62 -12.42 6.67
CA LEU A 44 1.02 -11.19 5.98
C LEU A 44 -0.01 -10.72 4.94
N ILE A 45 -0.54 -11.64 4.12
CA ILE A 45 -1.57 -11.30 3.13
C ILE A 45 -2.85 -10.82 3.84
N HIS A 46 -3.22 -11.45 4.95
CA HIS A 46 -4.38 -11.07 5.75
C HIS A 46 -4.19 -9.69 6.37
N GLU A 47 -3.06 -9.44 7.02
CA GLU A 47 -2.71 -8.15 7.60
C GLU A 47 -2.70 -7.04 6.54
N LEU A 48 -2.09 -7.27 5.38
CA LEU A 48 -2.10 -6.28 4.29
C LEU A 48 -3.50 -5.95 3.79
N LYS A 49 -4.41 -6.94 3.71
CA LYS A 49 -5.82 -6.70 3.38
C LYS A 49 -6.51 -5.84 4.45
N THR A 50 -6.29 -6.16 5.72
CA THR A 50 -6.83 -5.39 6.85
C THR A 50 -6.30 -3.96 6.85
N HIS A 51 -4.98 -3.78 6.71
CA HIS A 51 -4.36 -2.46 6.62
C HIS A 51 -4.85 -1.68 5.42
N LYS A 52 -5.07 -2.33 4.26
CA LYS A 52 -5.66 -1.68 3.09
C LYS A 52 -7.04 -1.10 3.41
N THR A 53 -7.94 -1.90 3.98
CA THR A 53 -9.29 -1.44 4.35
C THR A 53 -9.24 -0.31 5.38
N LEU A 54 -8.45 -0.47 6.45
CA LEU A 54 -8.31 0.57 7.48
C LEU A 54 -7.74 1.87 6.91
N TYR A 55 -6.70 1.76 6.09
CA TYR A 55 -6.06 2.91 5.46
C TYR A 55 -7.05 3.67 4.56
N TYR A 56 -7.78 2.95 3.72
CA TYR A 56 -8.83 3.53 2.88
C TYR A 56 -9.87 4.28 3.72
N LEU A 57 -10.43 3.66 4.76
CA LEU A 57 -11.44 4.27 5.62
C LEU A 57 -10.91 5.51 6.36
N ASN A 58 -9.67 5.45 6.85
CA ASN A 58 -9.05 6.57 7.56
C ASN A 58 -8.82 7.76 6.62
N ILE A 59 -8.30 7.51 5.42
CA ILE A 59 -8.11 8.57 4.41
C ILE A 59 -9.47 9.15 3.99
N LEU A 60 -10.47 8.31 3.74
CA LEU A 60 -11.81 8.77 3.39
C LEU A 60 -12.40 9.67 4.49
N SER A 61 -12.27 9.26 5.76
CA SER A 61 -12.71 10.07 6.90
C SER A 61 -11.95 11.40 6.95
N LEU A 62 -10.63 11.38 6.79
CA LEU A 62 -9.81 12.58 6.79
C LEU A 62 -10.22 13.57 5.69
N LEU A 63 -10.41 13.08 4.46
CA LEU A 63 -10.84 13.90 3.33
C LEU A 63 -12.22 14.54 3.59
N ARG A 64 -13.14 13.81 4.23
CA ARG A 64 -14.47 14.32 4.59
C ARG A 64 -14.40 15.40 5.67
N GLU A 65 -13.65 15.15 6.74
CA GLU A 65 -13.48 16.11 7.84
C GLU A 65 -12.74 17.38 7.39
N ALA A 66 -11.73 17.23 6.52
CA ALA A 66 -11.05 18.34 5.86
C ALA A 66 -11.90 19.04 4.79
N ARG A 67 -13.13 18.58 4.56
CA ARG A 67 -14.10 19.13 3.60
C ARG A 67 -13.55 19.25 2.18
N VAL A 68 -12.77 18.25 1.74
CA VAL A 68 -12.25 18.19 0.37
C VAL A 68 -13.42 18.15 -0.62
N PRO A 69 -13.59 19.16 -1.51
CA PRO A 69 -14.79 19.27 -2.34
C PRO A 69 -15.06 18.05 -3.21
N GLU A 70 -14.01 17.38 -3.69
CA GLU A 70 -14.10 16.21 -4.55
C GLU A 70 -14.69 15.00 -3.83
N VAL A 71 -14.37 14.79 -2.55
CA VAL A 71 -14.91 13.65 -1.78
C VAL A 71 -16.38 13.86 -1.43
N LEU A 72 -16.79 15.10 -1.21
CA LEU A 72 -18.17 15.46 -0.84
C LEU A 72 -19.18 15.28 -1.99
N ARG A 73 -18.70 15.06 -3.23
CA ARG A 73 -19.56 14.76 -4.38
C ARG A 73 -20.18 13.37 -4.34
N TYR A 74 -19.66 12.49 -3.49
CA TYR A 74 -20.08 11.10 -3.41
C TYR A 74 -20.61 10.81 -2.00
N SER A 75 -21.77 10.15 -1.93
CA SER A 75 -22.32 9.66 -0.66
C SER A 75 -21.46 8.53 -0.08
N ASP A 76 -20.98 7.64 -0.94
CA ASP A 76 -20.10 6.52 -0.59
C ASP A 76 -19.04 6.35 -1.69
N PRO A 77 -17.89 7.04 -1.60
CA PRO A 77 -16.80 6.86 -2.56
C PRO A 77 -16.33 5.40 -2.61
N THR A 78 -15.81 4.97 -3.75
CA THR A 78 -15.03 3.72 -3.84
C THR A 78 -13.54 3.97 -3.60
N GLU A 79 -12.76 2.91 -3.44
CA GLU A 79 -11.30 3.01 -3.34
C GLU A 79 -10.69 3.68 -4.58
N GLU A 80 -11.18 3.35 -5.78
CA GLU A 80 -10.70 3.94 -7.04
C GLU A 80 -11.01 5.43 -7.12
N GLN A 81 -12.21 5.85 -6.68
CA GLN A 81 -12.57 7.26 -6.61
C GLN A 81 -11.72 8.01 -5.59
N CYS A 82 -11.47 7.39 -4.44
CA CYS A 82 -10.55 7.94 -3.44
C CYS A 82 -9.13 8.08 -4.00
N LEU A 83 -8.63 7.11 -4.74
CA LEU A 83 -7.33 7.19 -5.39
C LEU A 83 -7.24 8.38 -6.35
N GLN A 84 -8.26 8.58 -7.19
CA GLN A 84 -8.33 9.74 -8.10
C GLN A 84 -8.33 11.08 -7.36
N ILE A 85 -9.00 11.15 -6.20
CA ILE A 85 -8.99 12.36 -5.35
C ILE A 85 -7.58 12.61 -4.80
N LEU A 86 -6.88 11.57 -4.36
CA LEU A 86 -5.52 11.66 -3.80
C LEU A 86 -4.45 11.98 -4.86
N GLU A 87 -4.67 11.58 -6.10
CA GLU A 87 -3.85 11.99 -7.26
C GLU A 87 -4.09 13.47 -7.64
N GLY A 88 -5.22 14.04 -7.21
CA GLY A 88 -5.55 15.45 -7.41
C GLY A 88 -4.69 16.38 -6.54
N SER A 89 -4.14 17.43 -7.15
CA SER A 89 -3.20 18.36 -6.49
C SER A 89 -3.83 19.26 -5.40
N ARG A 90 -5.15 19.27 -5.25
CA ARG A 90 -5.88 20.19 -4.35
C ARG A 90 -6.25 19.59 -3.00
N ALA A 91 -6.41 18.26 -2.90
CA ALA A 91 -6.80 17.62 -1.66
C ALA A 91 -5.79 17.87 -0.53
N GLY A 92 -4.50 17.93 -0.87
CA GLY A 92 -3.44 18.20 0.11
C GLY A 92 -3.56 19.55 0.81
N ALA A 93 -4.02 20.60 0.13
CA ALA A 93 -4.16 21.92 0.74
C ALA A 93 -5.28 21.94 1.80
N HIS A 94 -6.42 21.31 1.51
CA HIS A 94 -7.52 21.18 2.46
C HIS A 94 -7.12 20.37 3.70
N VAL A 95 -6.35 19.29 3.49
CA VAL A 95 -5.86 18.45 4.59
C VAL A 95 -4.81 19.17 5.44
N ASP A 96 -3.94 19.96 4.81
CA ASP A 96 -2.99 20.84 5.51
C ASP A 96 -3.72 21.87 6.37
N ASP A 97 -4.67 22.61 5.79
CA ASP A 97 -5.49 23.59 6.51
C ASP A 97 -6.25 22.96 7.69
N PHE A 98 -6.74 21.73 7.53
CA PHE A 98 -7.47 21.00 8.57
C PHE A 98 -6.57 20.48 9.70
N LEU A 99 -5.43 19.87 9.37
CA LEU A 99 -4.52 19.29 10.35
C LEU A 99 -3.61 20.34 11.00
N GLY A 100 -3.36 21.46 10.32
CA GLY A 100 -2.48 22.54 10.73
C GLY A 100 -1.14 22.00 11.20
N HIS A 101 -0.81 22.24 12.48
CA HIS A 101 0.45 21.80 13.09
C HIS A 101 0.69 20.28 13.07
N LEU A 102 -0.33 19.45 12.85
CA LEU A 102 -0.20 17.99 12.75
C LEU A 102 0.14 17.51 11.34
N TYR A 103 0.00 18.38 10.32
CA TYR A 103 0.22 18.00 8.93
C TYR A 103 1.63 17.42 8.67
N PRO A 104 2.73 17.99 9.23
CA PRO A 104 4.07 17.40 9.05
C PRO A 104 4.19 15.98 9.62
N GLN A 105 3.68 15.73 10.82
CA GLN A 105 3.70 14.40 11.45
C GLN A 105 2.86 13.39 10.64
N PHE A 106 1.73 13.85 10.11
CA PHE A 106 0.92 13.03 9.22
C PHE A 106 1.67 12.65 7.93
N LEU A 107 2.40 13.59 7.31
CA LEU A 107 3.25 13.28 6.16
C LEU A 107 4.37 12.28 6.50
N GLU A 108 4.97 12.39 7.69
CA GLU A 108 5.98 11.42 8.15
C GLU A 108 5.39 10.00 8.28
N ILE A 109 4.17 9.86 8.82
CA ILE A 109 3.45 8.59 8.90
C ILE A 109 3.24 8.01 7.50
N LEU A 110 2.79 8.82 6.54
CA LEU A 110 2.60 8.38 5.16
C LEU A 110 3.91 7.92 4.50
N GLN A 111 5.02 8.63 4.74
CA GLN A 111 6.33 8.22 4.24
C GLN A 111 6.81 6.93 4.87
N ARG A 112 6.51 6.72 6.16
CA ARG A 112 6.85 5.46 6.84
C ARG A 112 6.09 4.29 6.22
N TYR A 113 4.78 4.44 6.03
CA TYR A 113 3.96 3.45 5.32
C TYR A 113 4.51 3.12 3.93
N LYS A 114 4.86 4.13 3.14
CA LYS A 114 5.47 3.93 1.82
C LYS A 114 6.80 3.17 1.92
N THR A 115 7.62 3.44 2.93
CA THR A 115 8.89 2.75 3.16
C THR A 115 8.67 1.28 3.50
N ASP A 116 7.77 1.00 4.43
CA ASP A 116 7.46 -0.37 4.84
C ASP A 116 6.90 -1.19 3.65
N LEU A 117 6.02 -0.60 2.82
CA LEU A 117 5.53 -1.26 1.61
C LEU A 117 6.64 -1.52 0.58
N LYS A 118 7.61 -0.63 0.45
CA LYS A 118 8.79 -0.84 -0.41
C LYS A 118 9.67 -1.98 0.09
N GLU A 119 9.81 -2.16 1.40
CA GLU A 119 10.56 -3.28 1.97
C GLU A 119 9.89 -4.62 1.62
N VAL A 120 8.56 -4.71 1.76
CA VAL A 120 7.78 -5.88 1.33
C VAL A 120 7.97 -6.15 -0.16
N ALA A 121 7.88 -5.11 -1.00
CA ALA A 121 8.10 -5.21 -2.44
C ALA A 121 9.50 -5.71 -2.80
N SER A 122 10.53 -5.24 -2.07
CA SER A 122 11.92 -5.64 -2.27
C SER A 122 12.17 -7.08 -1.84
N GLY A 123 11.49 -7.54 -0.79
CA GLY A 123 11.49 -8.96 -0.41
C GLY A 123 10.98 -9.85 -1.54
N LEU A 124 9.88 -9.46 -2.19
CA LEU A 124 9.31 -10.19 -3.33
C LEU A 124 10.23 -10.22 -4.56
N SER A 125 10.88 -9.11 -4.90
CA SER A 125 11.77 -9.05 -6.07
C SER A 125 13.02 -9.91 -5.89
N ASN A 126 13.58 -9.92 -4.68
CA ASN A 126 14.71 -10.79 -4.30
C ASN A 126 14.36 -12.27 -4.34
N ILE A 127 13.09 -12.60 -4.12
CA ILE A 127 12.57 -13.96 -4.13
C ILE A 127 12.24 -14.47 -5.55
N SER A 128 11.87 -13.56 -6.45
CA SER A 128 11.59 -13.83 -7.87
C SER A 128 12.85 -13.99 -8.72
N ARG A 129 14.01 -13.49 -8.27
CA ARG A 129 15.32 -13.89 -8.81
C ARG A 129 15.73 -15.23 -8.17
N PRO A 130 15.72 -16.35 -8.89
CA PRO A 130 16.29 -17.57 -8.32
C PRO A 130 17.78 -17.36 -8.07
N LYS A 131 18.26 -17.76 -6.89
CA LYS A 131 19.68 -17.81 -6.51
C LYS A 131 20.54 -18.78 -7.35
N ASN A 132 20.00 -19.37 -8.41
CA ASN A 132 20.70 -20.32 -9.27
C ASN A 132 20.95 -19.75 -10.68
N ALA A 133 21.39 -18.50 -10.77
CA ALA A 133 22.02 -17.98 -11.99
C ALA A 133 23.54 -18.26 -12.04
N SER A 134 24.08 -19.08 -11.12
CA SER A 134 25.50 -19.47 -11.10
C SER A 134 25.72 -20.99 -11.15
N ALA A 135 24.71 -21.80 -11.48
CA ALA A 135 24.82 -23.26 -11.54
C ALA A 135 24.53 -23.86 -12.93
N LEU A 136 24.42 -23.04 -13.97
CA LEU A 136 24.21 -23.49 -15.36
C LEU A 136 25.15 -22.79 -16.35
N ALA A 137 26.30 -22.31 -15.89
CA ALA A 137 27.36 -21.78 -16.75
C ALA A 137 28.56 -22.73 -16.93
N GLU A 138 28.58 -23.89 -16.25
CA GLU A 138 29.66 -24.87 -16.37
C GLU A 138 29.10 -26.29 -16.25
N THR A 139 28.71 -26.89 -17.39
CA THR A 139 28.91 -28.30 -17.79
C THR A 139 28.47 -28.44 -19.24
#